data_AF-B7BEL1-F1
#
_entry.id   AF-B7BEL1-F1
#
_cell.length_a   1.000
_cell.length_b   1.000
_cell.length_c   1.000
_cell.angle_alpha   90.00
_cell.angle_beta   90.00
_cell.angle_gamma   90.00
#
_symmetry.space_group_name_H-M   'P 1'
#
loop_
_entity.id
_entity.type
_entity.pdbx_description
1 polymer ?
#
loop_
_entity_poly.entity_id
_entity_poly.type
_entity_poly.pdbx_seq_one_letter_code
_entity_poly.pdbx_strand_id
1 'polypeptide(L)'
;MSKYNMDLSAEREKILLNIQDDVLKGSICLQDWTTFQLENAYIAFCAGADLACILMCQAAIESYMRDDEGLKNRSFYDLIEQCSYDAKTKIKLHKLREYRNKWVHINEQKECNIQIDHIELEKMALFAYRLTLEVFHYYPFV
;
A
#
# COMPACT_ATOMS: atom_id res chain seq x y z
N MET A 1 -25.08 -1.85 9.75
CA MET A 1 -24.43 -2.67 8.71
C MET A 1 -25.18 -3.99 8.59
N SER A 2 -25.45 -4.47 7.36
CA SER A 2 -26.12 -5.77 7.14
C SER A 2 -25.19 -6.92 7.53
N LYS A 3 -25.74 -8.06 7.98
CA LYS A 3 -24.98 -9.29 8.30
C LYS A 3 -24.06 -9.72 7.16
N TYR A 4 -24.52 -9.56 5.91
CA TYR A 4 -23.75 -9.82 4.70
C TYR A 4 -22.48 -8.96 4.57
N ASN A 5 -22.55 -7.67 4.94
CA ASN A 5 -21.38 -6.78 4.89
C ASN A 5 -20.38 -7.09 6.01
N MET A 6 -20.86 -7.60 7.15
CA MET A 6 -20.01 -8.08 8.24
C MET A 6 -19.23 -9.33 7.84
N ASP A 7 -19.88 -10.29 7.18
CA ASP A 7 -19.23 -11.53 6.73
C ASP A 7 -18.16 -11.24 5.67
N LEU A 8 -18.42 -10.34 4.71
CA LEU A 8 -17.44 -9.93 3.69
C LEU A 8 -16.23 -9.20 4.30
N SER A 9 -16.46 -8.33 5.28
CA SER A 9 -15.37 -7.63 5.99
C SER A 9 -14.46 -8.63 6.72
N ALA A 10 -15.03 -9.65 7.36
CA ALA A 10 -14.28 -10.67 8.08
C ALA A 10 -13.43 -11.55 7.13
N GLU A 11 -13.96 -11.87 5.95
CA GLU A 11 -13.19 -12.58 4.91
C GLU A 11 -12.00 -11.76 4.43
N ARG A 12 -12.20 -10.46 4.20
CA ARG A 12 -11.13 -9.54 3.74
C ARG A 12 -10.07 -9.31 4.82
N GLU A 13 -10.49 -9.14 6.06
CA GLU A 13 -9.59 -9.10 7.22
C GLU A 13 -8.71 -10.35 7.28
N LYS A 14 -9.30 -11.54 7.14
CA LYS A 14 -8.56 -12.81 7.15
C LYS A 14 -7.48 -12.86 6.06
N ILE A 15 -7.74 -12.30 4.88
CA ILE A 15 -6.74 -12.22 3.81
C ILE A 15 -5.54 -11.36 4.24
N LEU A 16 -5.78 -10.19 4.84
CA LEU A 16 -4.70 -9.32 5.29
C LEU A 16 -3.89 -9.92 6.45
N LEU A 17 -4.54 -10.61 7.37
CA LEU A 17 -3.86 -11.32 8.46
C LEU A 17 -2.93 -12.41 7.91
N ASN A 18 -3.39 -13.20 6.94
CA ASN A 18 -2.53 -14.19 6.28
C ASN A 18 -1.32 -13.54 5.60
N ILE A 19 -1.50 -12.37 4.97
CA ILE A 19 -0.39 -11.62 4.36
C ILE A 19 0.61 -11.14 5.42
N GLN A 20 0.13 -10.68 6.59
CA GLN A 20 0.98 -10.26 7.69
C GLN A 20 1.79 -11.43 8.24
N ASP A 21 1.16 -12.58 8.49
CA ASP A 21 1.81 -13.80 8.97
C ASP A 21 2.89 -14.28 7.98
N ASP A 22 2.58 -14.25 6.67
CA ASP A 22 3.49 -14.66 5.61
C ASP A 22 4.73 -13.75 5.50
N VAL A 23 4.55 -12.43 5.65
CA VAL A 23 5.61 -11.43 5.40
C VAL A 23 6.44 -11.14 6.65
N LEU A 24 5.79 -10.90 7.80
CA LEU A 24 6.48 -10.35 8.98
C LEU A 24 7.21 -11.43 9.79
N LYS A 25 6.77 -12.71 9.73
CA LYS A 25 7.36 -13.86 10.45
C LYS A 25 7.70 -13.58 11.93
N GLY A 26 7.04 -12.59 12.54
CA GLY A 26 7.50 -11.91 13.75
C GLY A 26 6.86 -10.52 13.88
N SER A 27 7.39 -9.71 14.80
CA SER A 27 6.91 -8.34 15.01
C SER A 27 7.73 -7.32 14.22
N ILE A 28 7.13 -6.17 13.93
CA ILE A 28 7.80 -5.03 13.33
C ILE A 28 7.64 -3.80 14.22
N CYS A 29 8.70 -3.01 14.35
CA CYS A 29 8.66 -1.73 15.05
C CYS A 29 8.66 -0.62 14.01
N LEU A 30 7.61 0.22 14.04
CA LEU A 30 7.41 1.32 13.11
C LEU A 30 7.18 2.60 13.89
N GLN A 31 7.51 3.74 13.28
CA GLN A 31 7.13 5.04 13.80
C GLN A 31 5.61 5.22 13.80
N ASP A 32 5.08 5.95 14.77
CA ASP A 32 3.64 6.18 14.98
C ASP A 32 2.91 6.62 13.70
N TRP A 33 3.54 7.48 12.89
CA TRP A 33 2.92 8.00 11.67
C TRP A 33 2.73 6.92 10.60
N THR A 34 3.74 6.06 10.44
CA THR A 34 3.71 4.92 9.51
C THR A 34 2.72 3.87 9.98
N THR A 35 2.67 3.59 11.29
CA THR A 35 1.69 2.68 11.91
C THR A 35 0.27 3.16 11.66
N PHE A 36 -0.02 4.43 11.93
CA PHE A 36 -1.35 5.01 11.71
C PHE A 36 -1.79 4.93 10.25
N GLN A 37 -0.87 5.15 9.30
CA GLN A 37 -1.18 5.03 7.87
C GLN A 37 -1.47 3.58 7.45
N LEU A 38 -0.70 2.62 7.97
CA LEU A 38 -0.93 1.19 7.72
C LEU A 38 -2.27 0.73 8.31
N GLU A 39 -2.62 1.17 9.52
CA GLU A 39 -3.92 0.89 10.16
C GLU A 39 -5.08 1.41 9.31
N ASN A 40 -4.97 2.64 8.78
CA ASN A 40 -5.99 3.19 7.89
C ASN A 40 -6.06 2.45 6.55
N ALA A 41 -4.95 1.95 6.02
CA ALA A 41 -4.96 1.09 4.83
C ALA A 41 -5.71 -0.22 5.10
N TYR A 42 -5.44 -0.83 6.26
CA TYR A 42 -6.12 -2.04 6.73
C TYR A 42 -7.63 -1.82 6.85
N ILE A 43 -8.05 -0.77 7.57
CA ILE A 43 -9.48 -0.42 7.74
C ILE A 43 -10.15 -0.17 6.39
N ALA A 44 -9.48 0.58 5.50
CA ALA A 44 -10.01 0.86 4.17
C ALA A 44 -10.22 -0.42 3.35
N PHE A 45 -9.26 -1.34 3.37
CA PHE A 45 -9.41 -2.62 2.68
C PHE A 45 -10.57 -3.45 3.28
N CYS A 46 -10.63 -3.61 4.59
CA CYS A 46 -11.70 -4.39 5.24
C CYS A 46 -13.09 -3.80 4.93
N ALA A 47 -13.20 -2.47 4.82
CA ALA A 47 -14.43 -1.78 4.45
C ALA A 47 -14.77 -1.83 2.94
N GLY A 48 -13.93 -2.45 2.10
CA GLY A 48 -14.11 -2.49 0.64
C GLY A 48 -13.71 -1.20 -0.10
N ALA A 49 -13.01 -0.29 0.57
CA ALA A 49 -12.49 0.94 -0.01
C ALA A 49 -11.08 0.72 -0.60
N ASP A 50 -10.98 -0.13 -1.63
CA ASP A 50 -9.70 -0.59 -2.20
C ASP A 50 -8.78 0.54 -2.68
N LEU A 51 -9.34 1.57 -3.33
CA LEU A 51 -8.54 2.73 -3.76
C LEU A 51 -7.96 3.48 -2.57
N ALA A 52 -8.71 3.65 -1.48
CA ALA A 52 -8.21 4.28 -0.27
C ALA A 52 -7.10 3.43 0.38
N CYS A 53 -7.24 2.10 0.38
CA CYS A 53 -6.18 1.20 0.83
C CYS A 53 -4.87 1.43 0.03
N ILE A 54 -4.95 1.47 -1.31
CA ILE A 54 -3.80 1.72 -2.18
C ILE A 54 -3.11 3.06 -1.85
N LEU A 55 -3.91 4.12 -1.69
CA LEU A 55 -3.39 5.46 -1.38
C LEU A 55 -2.71 5.50 -0.01
N MET A 56 -3.33 4.88 1.00
CA MET A 56 -2.78 4.83 2.35
C MET A 56 -1.51 3.96 2.43
N CYS A 57 -1.46 2.84 1.71
CA CYS A 57 -0.26 2.01 1.58
C CYS A 57 0.91 2.82 0.99
N GLN A 58 0.66 3.58 -0.09
CA GLN A 58 1.71 4.40 -0.68
C GLN A 58 2.18 5.51 0.29
N ALA A 59 1.26 6.15 1.02
CA ALA A 59 1.61 7.14 2.02
C ALA A 59 2.47 6.53 3.15
N ALA A 60 2.13 5.31 3.59
CA ALA A 60 2.89 4.56 4.60
C ALA A 60 4.32 4.25 4.12
N ILE A 61 4.46 3.74 2.89
CA ILE A 61 5.77 3.50 2.25
C ILE A 61 6.59 4.78 2.16
N GLU A 62 6.01 5.86 1.64
CA GLU A 62 6.73 7.12 1.49
C GLU A 62 7.21 7.69 2.83
N SER A 63 6.38 7.59 3.86
CA SER A 63 6.71 8.07 5.21
C SER A 63 7.85 7.26 5.82
N TYR A 64 7.76 5.93 5.72
CA TYR A 64 8.80 5.02 6.16
C TYR A 64 10.13 5.31 5.44
N MET A 65 10.14 5.36 4.10
CA MET A 65 11.35 5.60 3.32
C MET A 65 11.98 6.98 3.60
N ARG A 66 11.16 8.01 3.83
CA ARG A 66 11.69 9.36 4.15
C ARG A 66 12.45 9.39 5.47
N ASP A 67 12.04 8.58 6.42
CA ASP A 67 12.71 8.45 7.70
C ASP A 67 13.91 7.50 7.62
N ASP A 68 13.68 6.27 7.13
CA ASP A 68 14.66 5.18 7.06
C ASP A 68 15.86 5.50 6.14
N GLU A 69 15.61 6.06 4.96
CA GLU A 69 16.65 6.43 3.99
C GLU A 69 17.12 7.89 4.17
N GLY A 70 16.52 8.65 5.10
CA GLY A 70 16.83 10.07 5.33
C GLY A 70 16.49 11.00 4.16
N LEU A 71 15.69 10.54 3.19
CA LEU A 71 15.39 11.24 1.93
C LEU A 71 14.22 12.24 2.07
N LYS A 72 14.41 13.29 2.87
CA LYS A 72 13.37 14.30 3.13
C LYS A 72 13.03 15.14 1.88
N ASN A 73 11.76 15.56 1.77
CA ASN A 73 11.24 16.47 0.72
C ASN A 73 11.44 15.98 -0.73
N ARG A 74 11.40 14.67 -0.94
CA ARG A 74 11.52 14.04 -2.26
C ARG A 74 10.17 13.56 -2.79
N SER A 75 10.03 13.60 -4.12
CA SER A 75 8.90 12.95 -4.79
C SER A 75 8.96 11.45 -4.60
N PHE A 76 7.83 10.73 -4.75
CA PHE A 76 7.86 9.28 -4.63
C PHE A 76 8.74 8.63 -5.71
N TYR A 77 8.83 9.22 -6.91
CA TYR A 77 9.80 8.81 -7.93
C TYR A 77 11.23 8.86 -7.39
N ASP A 78 11.63 10.00 -6.84
CA ASP A 78 12.99 10.20 -6.34
C ASP A 78 13.32 9.27 -5.17
N LEU A 79 12.34 9.02 -4.28
CA LEU A 79 12.50 8.08 -3.17
C LEU A 79 12.84 6.67 -3.69
N ILE A 80 12.13 6.19 -4.71
CA ILE A 80 12.36 4.85 -5.28
C ILE A 80 13.72 4.76 -5.99
N GLU A 81 14.12 5.81 -6.71
CA GLU A 81 15.41 5.80 -7.41
C GLU A 81 16.58 5.83 -6.43
N GLN A 82 16.48 6.64 -5.37
CA GLN A 82 17.58 6.89 -4.43
C GLN A 82 17.66 5.89 -3.28
N CYS A 83 16.60 5.11 -3.01
CA CYS A 83 16.65 4.13 -1.92
C CYS A 83 17.63 2.99 -2.21
N SER A 84 18.04 2.32 -1.14
CA SER A 84 19.00 1.23 -1.14
C SER A 84 18.39 -0.15 -1.43
N TYR A 85 17.08 -0.21 -1.73
CA TYR A 85 16.37 -1.45 -2.04
C TYR A 85 16.84 -2.10 -3.35
N ASP A 86 16.68 -3.43 -3.42
CA ASP A 86 17.02 -4.20 -4.61
C ASP A 86 16.12 -3.86 -5.82
N ALA A 87 16.60 -4.18 -7.03
CA ALA A 87 15.92 -3.85 -8.28
C ALA A 87 14.49 -4.44 -8.39
N LYS A 88 14.24 -5.63 -7.83
CA LYS A 88 12.91 -6.26 -7.83
C LYS A 88 11.95 -5.47 -6.96
N THR A 89 12.40 -4.99 -5.80
CA THR A 89 11.60 -4.14 -4.91
C THR A 89 11.31 -2.78 -5.56
N LYS A 90 12.30 -2.16 -6.20
CA LYS A 90 12.09 -0.91 -6.98
C LYS A 90 11.07 -1.07 -8.12
N ILE A 91 11.10 -2.19 -8.86
CA ILE A 91 10.10 -2.48 -9.91
C ILE A 91 8.68 -2.53 -9.31
N LYS A 92 8.50 -3.19 -8.16
CA LYS A 92 7.19 -3.25 -7.49
C LYS A 92 6.72 -1.85 -7.03
N LEU A 93 7.63 -1.03 -6.51
CA LEU A 93 7.33 0.34 -6.10
C LEU A 93 6.93 1.22 -7.28
N HIS A 94 7.63 1.14 -8.41
CA HIS A 94 7.25 1.84 -9.64
C HIS A 94 5.88 1.40 -10.15
N LYS A 95 5.58 0.09 -10.10
CA LYS A 95 4.26 -0.43 -10.45
C LYS A 95 3.16 0.17 -9.58
N LEU A 96 3.37 0.27 -8.26
CA LEU A 96 2.42 0.90 -7.34
C LEU A 96 2.22 2.38 -7.68
N ARG A 97 3.32 3.14 -7.86
CA ARG A 97 3.28 4.56 -8.21
C ARG A 97 2.51 4.79 -9.51
N GLU A 98 2.84 4.06 -10.57
CA GLU A 98 2.20 4.18 -11.87
C GLU A 98 0.70 3.87 -11.80
N TYR A 99 0.32 2.82 -11.05
CA TYR A 99 -1.08 2.50 -10.85
C TYR A 99 -1.81 3.62 -10.11
N ARG A 100 -1.24 4.12 -9.00
CA ARG A 100 -1.81 5.24 -8.23
C ARG A 100 -1.98 6.49 -9.09
N ASN A 101 -0.98 6.78 -9.94
CA ASN A 101 -1.00 7.94 -10.81
C ASN A 101 -2.18 7.94 -11.76
N LYS A 102 -2.66 6.76 -12.21
CA LYS A 102 -3.90 6.65 -12.99
C LYS A 102 -5.11 7.20 -12.25
N TRP A 103 -5.16 7.12 -10.93
CA TRP A 103 -6.31 7.54 -10.14
C TRP A 103 -6.21 8.98 -9.65
N VAL A 104 -5.00 9.47 -9.40
CA VAL A 104 -4.77 10.80 -8.83
C VAL A 104 -4.53 11.88 -9.89
N HIS A 105 -3.97 11.53 -11.05
CA HIS A 105 -3.75 12.50 -12.13
C HIS A 105 -4.87 12.43 -13.16
N ILE A 106 -5.55 13.56 -13.36
CA ILE A 106 -6.49 13.76 -14.46
C ILE A 106 -5.65 14.02 -15.71
N ASN A 107 -5.56 13.04 -16.61
CA ASN A 107 -5.10 13.30 -17.97
C ASN A 107 -6.28 13.88 -18.77
N GLU A 108 -6.03 14.95 -19.52
CA GLU A 108 -7.01 15.64 -20.37
C GLU A 108 -7.68 14.71 -21.41
N GLN A 109 -7.08 13.53 -21.67
CA GLN A 109 -7.57 12.52 -22.60
C GLN A 109 -8.52 11.48 -22.00
N LYS A 110 -8.82 11.54 -20.69
CA LYS A 110 -9.80 10.63 -20.10
C LYS A 110 -11.21 11.04 -20.56
N GLU A 111 -11.71 10.36 -21.58
CA GLU A 111 -13.12 10.32 -21.89
C GLU A 111 -13.91 10.11 -20.60
N CYS A 112 -14.98 10.88 -20.40
CA CYS A 112 -15.71 11.03 -19.12
C CYS A 112 -16.39 9.76 -18.58
N ASN A 113 -16.13 8.58 -19.15
CA ASN A 113 -16.60 7.28 -18.67
C ASN A 113 -15.48 6.51 -17.97
N ILE A 114 -15.35 6.72 -16.65
CA ILE A 114 -14.49 5.88 -15.82
C ILE A 114 -15.19 4.55 -15.58
N GLN A 115 -14.77 3.50 -16.30
CA GLN A 115 -15.16 2.13 -15.98
C GLN A 115 -14.17 1.58 -14.93
N ILE A 116 -14.67 1.28 -13.74
CA ILE A 116 -13.85 0.75 -12.63
C ILE A 116 -13.88 -0.78 -12.71
N ASP A 117 -12.71 -1.39 -12.95
CA ASP A 117 -12.51 -2.82 -12.72
C ASP A 117 -12.25 -3.05 -11.22
N HIS A 118 -13.30 -3.41 -10.49
CA HIS A 118 -13.22 -3.67 -9.06
C HIS A 118 -12.33 -4.86 -8.71
N ILE A 119 -12.19 -5.85 -9.60
CA ILE A 119 -11.33 -7.02 -9.38
C ILE A 119 -9.87 -6.62 -9.53
N GLU A 120 -9.53 -5.81 -10.52
CA GLU A 120 -8.18 -5.26 -10.67
C GLU A 120 -7.82 -4.36 -9.48
N LEU A 121 -8.77 -3.53 -9.03
CA LEU A 121 -8.56 -2.62 -7.92
C LEU A 121 -8.29 -3.35 -6.60
N GLU A 122 -9.09 -4.37 -6.27
CA GLU A 122 -8.87 -5.22 -5.10
C GLU A 122 -7.52 -5.94 -5.15
N LYS A 123 -7.16 -6.53 -6.31
CA LYS A 123 -5.84 -7.15 -6.50
C LYS A 123 -4.70 -6.17 -6.28
N MET A 124 -4.88 -4.92 -6.70
CA MET A 124 -3.87 -3.88 -6.50
C MET A 124 -3.80 -3.42 -5.05
N ALA A 125 -4.92 -3.38 -4.32
CA ALA A 125 -4.93 -3.10 -2.90
C ALA A 125 -4.18 -4.18 -2.10
N LEU A 126 -4.42 -5.45 -2.39
CA LEU A 126 -3.68 -6.57 -1.80
C LEU A 126 -2.18 -6.50 -2.13
N PHE A 127 -1.85 -6.20 -3.38
CA PHE A 127 -0.46 -5.99 -3.82
C PHE A 127 0.21 -4.84 -3.04
N ALA A 128 -0.46 -3.69 -2.92
CA ALA A 128 0.06 -2.52 -2.22
C ALA A 128 0.27 -2.80 -0.73
N TYR A 129 -0.68 -3.46 -0.08
CA TYR A 129 -0.58 -3.83 1.33
C TYR A 129 0.58 -4.78 1.59
N ARG A 130 0.70 -5.84 0.77
CA ARG A 130 1.82 -6.78 0.87
C ARG A 130 3.17 -6.10 0.63
N LEU A 131 3.27 -5.25 -0.40
CA LEU A 131 4.49 -4.50 -0.69
C LEU A 131 4.87 -3.56 0.48
N THR A 132 3.89 -2.95 1.13
CA THR A 132 4.11 -2.09 2.30
C THR A 132 4.81 -2.86 3.42
N LEU A 133 4.33 -4.06 3.74
CA LEU A 133 4.96 -4.93 4.73
C LEU A 133 6.34 -5.42 4.30
N GLU A 134 6.52 -5.76 3.01
CA GLU A 134 7.84 -6.15 2.47
C GLU A 134 8.86 -5.01 2.58
N VAL A 135 8.46 -3.77 2.33
CA VAL A 135 9.31 -2.58 2.47
C VAL A 135 9.70 -2.37 3.93
N PHE A 136 8.72 -2.45 4.83
CA PHE A 136 8.99 -2.25 6.25
C PHE A 136 9.90 -3.36 6.81
N HIS A 137 9.73 -4.60 6.35
CA HIS A 137 10.56 -5.73 6.76
C HIS A 137 11.85 -5.88 5.95
N TYR A 138 12.18 -4.94 5.05
CA TYR A 138 13.36 -5.06 4.19
C TYR A 138 14.67 -5.06 5.00
N TYR A 139 14.73 -4.21 6.03
CA TYR A 139 15.77 -4.21 7.05
C TYR A 139 15.16 -4.68 8.38
N PRO A 140 15.07 -6.00 8.62
CA PRO A 140 14.62 -6.46 9.93
C PRO A 140 15.63 -5.92 10.96
N PHE A 141 15.16 -5.12 11.92
CA PHE A 141 15.97 -4.73 13.07
C PHE A 141 16.52 -6.02 13.70
N VAL A 142 17.84 -6.17 13.69
CA VAL A 142 18.58 -7.28 14.31
C VAL A 142 18.67 -7.03 15.82
#